data_AF-K1Z3W8-F1
#
_entry.id   AF-K1Z3W8-F1
#
_cell.length_a   1.000
_cell.length_b   1.000
_cell.length_c   1.000
_cell.angle_alpha   90.00
_cell.angle_beta   90.00
_cell.angle_gamma   90.00
#
_symmetry.space_group_name_H-M   'P 1'
#
loop_
_entity.id
_entity.type
_entity.pdbx_description
1 polymer ?
#
loop_
_entity_poly.entity_id
_entity_poly.type
_entity_poly.pdbx_seq_one_letter_code
_entity_poly.pdbx_strand_id
1 'polypeptide(L)'
;MLAGGIVAMGAFFSIGYAGVLRHQGIVFLFLLVMYWIVMQEHADIQDGYNRFLPLFNGVLYFLMSAVLLIHLAGSLQKIGRDLTEEMSSSKAFGQFLAANPAYHEAIIIGEPDMRLESLPYYASNPLYLSREGRYQKFVRLTRENKQELTLGEMLETARSLKQQEQKPVLIALGHFDLFQQPPPYVRGESYGKRFTWTKQDLEDFCASTVKLAEFKQDVENERYEVYLLR
;
A
#
# COMPACT_ATOMS: atom_id res chain seq x y z
N MET A 1 12.24 -31.54 14.27
CA MET A 1 11.53 -30.98 13.09
C MET A 1 11.40 -29.45 13.14
N LEU A 2 11.23 -28.81 14.30
CA LEU A 2 11.13 -27.34 14.46
C LEU A 2 12.31 -26.53 13.88
N ALA A 3 13.56 -26.95 14.15
CA ALA A 3 14.74 -26.22 13.66
C ALA A 3 14.83 -26.16 12.12
N GLY A 4 14.44 -27.24 11.44
CA GLY A 4 14.37 -27.27 9.97
C GLY A 4 13.29 -26.32 9.44
N GLY A 5 12.14 -26.24 10.11
CA GLY A 5 11.07 -25.30 9.77
C GLY A 5 11.49 -23.84 9.95
N ILE A 6 12.20 -23.50 11.03
CA ILE A 6 12.69 -22.14 11.29
C ILE A 6 13.71 -21.71 10.24
N VAL A 7 14.65 -22.59 9.89
CA VAL A 7 15.67 -22.30 8.87
C VAL A 7 15.04 -22.16 7.48
N ALA A 8 14.12 -23.06 7.11
CA ALA A 8 13.41 -22.99 5.83
C ALA A 8 12.55 -21.73 5.72
N MET A 9 11.85 -21.35 6.80
CA MET A 9 11.01 -20.17 6.84
C MET A 9 11.84 -18.87 6.84
N GLY A 10 12.95 -18.84 7.59
CA GLY A 10 13.89 -17.73 7.58
C GLY A 10 14.54 -17.53 6.20
N ALA A 11 14.94 -18.62 5.55
CA ALA A 11 15.44 -18.59 4.18
C ALA A 11 14.36 -18.11 3.18
N PHE A 12 13.11 -18.54 3.35
CA PHE A 12 11.99 -18.08 2.52
C PHE A 12 11.78 -16.57 2.63
N PHE A 13 11.76 -16.00 3.84
CA PHE A 13 11.62 -14.55 4.05
C PHE A 13 12.86 -13.72 3.74
N SER A 14 14.03 -14.36 3.60
CA SER A 14 15.27 -13.67 3.22
C SER A 14 15.55 -13.73 1.72
N ILE A 15 15.11 -14.78 1.03
CA ILE A 15 15.49 -15.08 -0.36
C ILE A 15 14.28 -15.01 -1.30
N GLY A 16 13.16 -15.61 -0.90
CA GLY A 16 11.98 -15.78 -1.78
C GLY A 16 10.93 -14.70 -1.66
N TYR A 17 10.79 -14.09 -0.47
CA TYR A 17 9.79 -13.08 -0.19
C TYR A 17 10.44 -11.95 0.60
N ALA A 18 10.60 -10.77 -0.01
CA ALA A 18 11.04 -9.56 0.69
C ALA A 18 9.95 -9.10 1.67
N GLY A 19 9.83 -9.81 2.79
CA GLY A 19 8.78 -9.59 3.76
C GLY A 19 8.96 -8.26 4.46
N VAL A 20 8.03 -7.33 4.21
CA VAL A 20 7.88 -6.12 5.04
C VAL A 20 7.73 -6.56 6.51
N LEU A 21 8.34 -5.85 7.47
CA LEU A 21 8.47 -6.28 8.89
C LEU A 21 7.22 -6.93 9.50
N ARG A 22 6.02 -6.51 9.11
CA ARG A 22 4.75 -7.12 9.54
C ARG A 22 4.70 -8.63 9.32
N HIS A 23 5.21 -9.13 8.20
CA HIS A 23 5.20 -10.56 7.87
C HIS A 23 6.21 -11.34 8.74
N GLN A 24 7.41 -10.78 8.93
CA GLN A 24 8.44 -11.37 9.78
C GLN A 24 7.98 -11.43 11.25
N GLY A 25 7.34 -10.37 11.74
CA GLY A 25 6.78 -10.31 13.10
C GLY A 25 5.67 -11.32 13.34
N ILE A 26 4.72 -11.48 12.41
CA ILE A 26 3.64 -12.48 12.51
C ILE A 26 4.22 -13.90 12.60
N VAL A 27 5.23 -14.20 11.78
CA VAL A 27 5.87 -15.52 11.76
C VAL A 27 6.64 -15.78 13.06
N PHE A 28 7.33 -14.77 13.58
CA PHE A 28 8.00 -14.87 14.88
C PHE A 28 7.00 -15.15 16.00
N LEU A 29 5.89 -14.40 16.07
CA LEU A 29 4.83 -14.62 17.05
C LEU A 29 4.23 -16.03 16.91
N PHE A 30 3.98 -16.48 15.68
CA PHE A 30 3.49 -17.83 15.41
C PHE A 30 4.45 -18.90 15.95
N LEU A 31 5.75 -18.78 15.68
CA LEU A 31 6.77 -19.71 16.18
C LEU A 31 6.86 -19.71 17.71
N LEU A 32 6.75 -18.53 18.34
CA LEU A 32 6.74 -18.39 19.78
C LEU A 32 5.53 -19.10 20.41
N VAL A 33 4.33 -18.90 19.86
CA VAL A 33 3.11 -19.57 20.31
C VAL A 33 3.21 -21.09 20.12
N MET A 34 3.72 -21.54 18.97
CA MET A 34 3.92 -22.97 18.73
C MET A 34 4.91 -23.61 19.70
N TYR A 35 6.01 -22.93 19.98
CA TYR A 35 6.97 -23.40 20.96
C TYR A 35 6.35 -23.50 22.35
N TRP A 36 5.56 -22.50 22.76
CA TRP A 36 4.85 -22.51 24.04
C TRP A 36 3.89 -23.70 24.14
N ILE A 37 3.05 -23.94 23.13
CA ILE A 37 2.10 -25.06 23.12
C ILE A 37 2.83 -26.41 23.28
N VAL A 38 3.89 -26.64 22.50
CA VAL A 38 4.66 -27.89 22.54
C VAL A 38 5.32 -28.09 23.90
N MET A 39 5.85 -27.00 24.50
CA MET A 39 6.45 -27.05 25.83
C MET A 39 5.43 -27.38 26.92
N GLN A 40 4.22 -26.83 26.82
CA GLN A 40 3.14 -27.14 27.75
C GLN A 40 2.72 -28.62 27.64
N GLU A 41 2.54 -29.12 26.42
CA GLU A 41 2.18 -30.52 26.17
C GLU A 41 3.28 -31.50 26.63
N HIS A 42 4.56 -31.15 26.48
CA HIS A 42 5.66 -31.99 26.95
C HIS A 42 5.86 -31.93 28.47
N ALA A 43 5.53 -30.82 29.13
CA ALA A 43 5.57 -30.70 30.59
C ALA A 43 4.57 -31.65 31.27
N ASP A 44 3.45 -31.95 30.61
CA ASP A 44 2.43 -32.88 31.11
C ASP A 44 2.77 -34.37 30.88
N ILE A 45 3.78 -34.69 30.05
CA ILE A 45 4.03 -36.07 29.55
C ILE A 45 5.34 -36.71 30.09
N GLN A 46 6.31 -35.98 30.66
CA GLN A 46 7.65 -36.55 30.98
C GLN A 46 7.95 -36.85 32.46
N ASP A 47 8.02 -38.16 32.78
CA ASP A 47 8.67 -38.78 33.95
C ASP A 47 10.17 -39.14 33.70
N GLY A 48 10.79 -38.67 32.62
CA GLY A 48 12.14 -39.07 32.20
C GLY A 48 13.16 -37.92 32.12
N TYR A 49 14.12 -37.89 33.04
CA TYR A 49 15.13 -36.82 33.14
C TYR A 49 16.14 -36.82 31.98
N ASN A 50 15.90 -35.99 30.95
CA ASN A 50 16.81 -35.84 29.83
C ASN A 50 17.77 -34.65 30.04
N ARG A 51 19.07 -34.93 30.28
CA ARG A 51 20.07 -33.90 30.64
C ARG A 51 20.32 -32.83 29.56
N PHE A 52 19.92 -33.07 28.32
CA PHE A 52 20.07 -32.12 27.22
C PHE A 52 18.94 -31.09 27.11
N LEU A 53 17.77 -31.38 27.69
CA LEU A 53 16.61 -30.47 27.72
C LEU A 53 16.88 -29.12 28.41
N PRO A 54 17.52 -29.05 29.59
CA PRO A 54 17.73 -27.77 30.28
C PRO A 54 18.71 -26.84 29.55
N LEU A 55 19.77 -27.40 28.94
CA LEU A 55 20.73 -26.61 28.15
C LEU A 55 20.06 -26.06 26.88
N PHE A 56 19.31 -26.91 26.17
CA PHE A 56 18.56 -26.50 24.98
C PHE A 56 17.54 -25.41 25.29
N ASN A 57 16.76 -25.57 26.38
CA ASN A 57 15.80 -24.57 26.83
C ASN A 57 16.49 -23.25 27.20
N GLY A 58 17.61 -23.29 27.92
CA GLY A 58 18.39 -22.09 28.26
C GLY A 58 18.86 -21.31 27.03
N VAL A 59 19.41 -22.02 26.04
CA VAL A 59 19.82 -21.41 24.76
C VAL A 59 18.64 -20.81 24.02
N LEU A 60 17.51 -21.52 23.98
CA LEU A 60 16.32 -21.07 23.27
C LEU A 60 15.67 -19.85 23.94
N TYR A 61 15.55 -19.83 25.27
CA TYR A 61 15.06 -18.64 25.99
C TYR A 61 15.96 -17.43 25.78
N PHE A 62 17.29 -17.63 25.80
CA PHE A 62 18.24 -16.57 25.50
C PHE A 62 18.05 -16.03 24.08
N LEU A 63 17.99 -16.91 23.08
CA LEU A 63 17.79 -16.52 21.68
C LEU A 63 16.46 -15.79 21.47
N MET A 64 15.36 -16.29 22.04
CA MET A 64 14.04 -15.64 21.95
C MET A 64 14.06 -14.26 22.61
N SER A 65 14.68 -14.14 23.79
CA SER A 65 14.81 -12.86 24.49
C SER A 65 15.68 -11.87 23.70
N ALA A 66 16.79 -12.33 23.12
CA ALA A 66 17.65 -11.52 22.27
C ALA A 66 16.91 -11.03 21.02
N VAL A 67 16.16 -11.90 20.34
CA VAL A 67 15.35 -11.53 19.17
C VAL A 67 14.25 -10.53 19.56
N LEU A 68 13.59 -10.73 20.70
CA LEU A 68 12.58 -9.79 21.22
C LEU A 68 13.19 -8.41 21.49
N LEU A 69 14.36 -8.35 22.14
CA LEU A 69 15.07 -7.10 22.42
C LEU A 69 15.48 -6.37 21.15
N ILE A 70 15.93 -7.10 20.11
CA ILE A 70 16.23 -6.52 18.80
C ILE A 70 14.96 -5.92 18.17
N HIS A 71 13.82 -6.61 18.25
CA HIS A 71 12.55 -6.09 17.73
C HIS A 71 12.07 -4.87 18.52
N LEU A 72 12.23 -4.84 19.84
CA LEU A 72 11.92 -3.68 20.68
C LEU A 72 12.81 -2.48 20.35
N ALA A 73 14.12 -2.69 20.20
CA ALA A 73 15.03 -1.62 19.82
C ALA A 73 14.69 -1.07 18.42
N GLY A 74 14.42 -1.97 17.46
CA GLY A 74 14.01 -1.59 16.12
C GLY A 74 12.63 -0.92 16.05
N SER A 75 11.70 -1.24 16.96
CA SER A 75 10.37 -0.63 17.01
C SER A 75 10.41 0.80 17.54
N LEU A 76 11.30 1.13 18.48
CA LEU A 76 11.44 2.50 18.99
C LEU A 76 11.74 3.52 17.89
N GLN A 77 12.65 3.18 16.96
CA GLN A 77 12.94 4.04 15.81
C GLN A 77 11.70 4.25 14.92
N LYS A 78 10.89 3.21 14.75
CA LYS A 78 9.67 3.26 13.93
C LYS A 78 8.54 4.03 14.59
N ILE A 79 8.36 3.88 15.90
CA ILE A 79 7.41 4.66 16.69
C ILE A 79 7.76 6.13 16.62
N GLY A 80 9.05 6.47 16.74
CA GLY A 80 9.52 7.85 16.58
C GLY A 80 9.08 8.43 15.23
N ARG A 81 9.26 7.67 14.15
CA ARG A 81 8.85 8.08 12.80
C ARG A 81 7.33 8.25 12.68
N ASP A 82 6.55 7.33 13.23
CA ASP A 82 5.07 7.39 13.23
C ASP A 82 4.51 8.63 13.95
N LEU A 83 5.22 9.11 14.98
CA LEU A 83 4.85 10.32 15.71
C LEU A 83 5.26 11.62 15.00
N THR A 84 6.26 11.59 14.12
CA THR A 84 6.84 12.79 13.50
C THR A 84 6.52 12.98 12.03
N GLU A 85 6.20 11.91 11.30
CA GLU A 85 5.99 11.93 9.85
C GLU A 85 4.53 11.64 9.48
N GLU A 86 4.06 12.21 8.37
CA GLU A 86 2.73 11.91 7.83
C GLU A 86 2.73 10.52 7.20
N MET A 87 2.09 9.56 7.88
CA MET A 87 2.13 8.14 7.50
C MET A 87 1.11 7.75 6.42
N SER A 88 0.22 8.67 6.00
CA SER A 88 -0.75 8.38 4.94
C SER A 88 -1.03 9.62 4.11
N SER A 89 -0.69 9.54 2.82
CA SER A 89 -1.06 10.59 1.87
C SER A 89 -2.57 10.65 1.65
N SER A 90 -3.30 9.55 1.81
CA SER A 90 -4.78 9.57 1.74
C SER A 90 -5.39 10.41 2.85
N LYS A 91 -4.83 10.35 4.06
CA LYS A 91 -5.27 11.19 5.18
C LYS A 91 -5.04 12.67 4.88
N ALA A 92 -3.84 13.03 4.43
CA ALA A 92 -3.51 14.39 4.03
C ALA A 92 -4.40 14.87 2.86
N PHE A 93 -4.68 14.00 1.88
CA PHE A 93 -5.57 14.32 0.78
C PHE A 93 -7.02 14.52 1.25
N GLY A 94 -7.52 13.67 2.16
CA GLY A 94 -8.84 13.85 2.77
C GLY A 94 -8.96 15.16 3.54
N GLN A 95 -7.93 15.54 4.31
CA GLN A 95 -7.87 16.84 4.99
C GLN A 95 -7.86 18.01 4.00
N PHE A 96 -7.13 17.89 2.90
CA PHE A 96 -7.15 18.88 1.82
C PHE A 96 -8.56 19.05 1.24
N LEU A 97 -9.28 17.96 0.98
CA LEU A 97 -10.66 18.03 0.49
C LEU A 97 -11.60 18.67 1.51
N ALA A 98 -11.47 18.33 2.79
CA ALA A 98 -12.27 18.92 3.86
C ALA A 98 -12.01 20.43 4.06
N ALA A 99 -10.75 20.87 3.88
CA ALA A 99 -10.36 22.27 4.03
C ALA A 99 -10.78 23.16 2.84
N ASN A 100 -11.15 22.58 1.71
CA ASN A 100 -11.49 23.31 0.48
C ASN A 100 -12.96 23.06 0.09
N PRO A 101 -13.90 23.94 0.48
CA PRO A 101 -15.33 23.76 0.22
C PRO A 101 -15.67 23.57 -1.27
N ALA A 102 -14.89 24.15 -2.17
CA ALA A 102 -15.05 24.00 -3.62
C ALA A 102 -14.91 22.55 -4.11
N TYR A 103 -14.27 21.67 -3.33
CA TYR A 103 -14.00 20.28 -3.71
C TYR A 103 -14.76 19.25 -2.86
N HIS A 104 -15.70 19.70 -2.01
CA HIS A 104 -16.40 18.81 -1.09
C HIS A 104 -17.20 17.71 -1.80
N GLU A 105 -17.77 18.02 -2.97
CA GLU A 105 -18.51 17.08 -3.80
C GLU A 105 -17.78 16.72 -5.10
N ALA A 106 -16.49 17.04 -5.19
CA ALA A 106 -15.72 16.77 -6.40
C ALA A 106 -15.64 15.26 -6.66
N ILE A 107 -15.79 14.88 -7.93
CA ILE A 107 -15.58 13.51 -8.39
C ILE A 107 -14.09 13.27 -8.50
N ILE A 108 -13.63 12.20 -7.87
CA ILE A 108 -12.22 11.83 -7.87
C ILE A 108 -12.04 10.63 -8.80
N ILE A 109 -11.19 10.78 -9.79
CA ILE A 109 -10.66 9.69 -10.60
C ILE A 109 -9.18 9.56 -10.30
N GLY A 110 -8.63 8.35 -10.37
CA GLY A 110 -7.18 8.19 -10.19
C GLY A 110 -6.61 7.00 -10.90
N GLU A 111 -5.30 7.02 -11.04
CA GLU A 111 -4.54 5.93 -11.65
C GLU A 111 -3.16 5.80 -10.95
N PRO A 112 -2.77 4.60 -10.51
CA PRO A 112 -3.58 3.39 -10.47
C PRO A 112 -4.73 3.52 -9.45
N ASP A 113 -5.92 3.03 -9.83
CA ASP A 113 -7.13 3.05 -9.00
C ASP A 113 -6.88 2.56 -7.56
N MET A 114 -6.02 1.55 -7.39
CA MET A 114 -5.70 0.92 -6.11
C MET A 114 -5.12 1.91 -5.09
N ARG A 115 -4.43 2.95 -5.55
CA ARG A 115 -3.88 3.95 -4.63
C ARG A 115 -4.96 4.77 -3.97
N LEU A 116 -6.16 4.86 -4.52
CA LEU A 116 -7.26 5.61 -3.91
C LEU A 116 -8.07 4.80 -2.89
N GLU A 117 -7.75 3.52 -2.66
CA GLU A 117 -8.54 2.64 -1.78
C GLU A 117 -8.62 3.12 -0.33
N SER A 118 -7.61 3.85 0.17
CA SER A 118 -7.64 4.39 1.54
C SER A 118 -8.34 5.74 1.65
N LEU A 119 -8.51 6.48 0.54
CA LEU A 119 -9.13 7.80 0.55
C LEU A 119 -10.57 7.83 1.11
N PRO A 120 -11.46 6.85 0.82
CA PRO A 120 -12.83 6.89 1.33
C PRO A 120 -12.96 6.75 2.86
N TYR A 121 -11.87 6.43 3.58
CA TYR A 121 -11.84 6.50 5.05
C TYR A 121 -11.69 7.93 5.58
N TYR A 122 -11.19 8.85 4.76
CA TYR A 122 -10.88 10.23 5.14
C TYR A 122 -11.75 11.28 4.43
N ALA A 123 -12.37 10.93 3.30
CA ALA A 123 -13.27 11.81 2.56
C ALA A 123 -14.46 11.06 1.96
N SER A 124 -15.62 11.71 1.90
CA SER A 124 -16.86 11.14 1.34
C SER A 124 -17.04 11.41 -0.15
N ASN A 125 -16.02 11.96 -0.81
CA ASN A 125 -16.06 12.29 -2.24
C ASN A 125 -16.39 11.06 -3.12
N PRO A 126 -17.19 11.25 -4.19
CA PRO A 126 -17.47 10.17 -5.13
C PRO A 126 -16.20 9.77 -5.87
N LEU A 127 -15.86 8.48 -5.77
CA LEU A 127 -14.70 7.87 -6.43
C LEU A 127 -15.15 7.10 -7.67
N TYR A 128 -14.63 7.47 -8.83
CA TYR A 128 -14.91 6.80 -10.09
C TYR A 128 -13.68 6.05 -10.58
N LEU A 129 -13.81 4.73 -10.72
CA LEU A 129 -12.73 3.84 -11.12
C LEU A 129 -12.69 3.73 -12.64
N SER A 130 -11.72 4.38 -13.28
CA SER A 130 -11.69 4.52 -14.74
C SER A 130 -11.60 3.17 -15.46
N ARG A 131 -10.90 2.21 -14.86
CA ARG A 131 -10.75 0.85 -15.42
C ARG A 131 -12.01 -0.01 -15.28
N GLU A 132 -12.90 0.34 -14.36
CA GLU A 132 -14.17 -0.38 -14.14
C GLU A 132 -15.38 0.36 -14.71
N GLY A 133 -15.23 1.64 -15.07
CA GLY A 133 -16.30 2.45 -15.64
C GLY A 133 -17.47 2.71 -14.68
N ARG A 134 -17.20 2.84 -13.37
CA ARG A 134 -18.24 3.01 -12.36
C ARG A 134 -17.73 3.68 -11.08
N TYR A 135 -18.67 4.18 -10.28
CA TYR A 135 -18.41 4.66 -8.93
C TYR A 135 -18.23 3.49 -7.96
N GLN A 136 -17.11 3.49 -7.22
CA GLN A 136 -16.84 2.50 -6.18
C GLN A 136 -15.78 3.02 -5.21
N LYS A 137 -15.84 2.59 -3.95
CA LYS A 137 -14.87 2.96 -2.90
C LYS A 137 -13.65 2.04 -2.81
N PHE A 138 -13.65 0.92 -3.52
CA PHE A 138 -12.59 -0.08 -3.49
C PHE A 138 -12.43 -0.72 -4.86
N VAL A 139 -11.20 -1.09 -5.22
CA VAL A 139 -10.94 -1.74 -6.51
C VAL A 139 -11.18 -3.24 -6.39
N ARG A 140 -11.66 -3.86 -7.47
CA ARG A 140 -11.63 -5.32 -7.57
C ARG A 140 -10.28 -5.77 -8.11
N LEU A 141 -9.59 -6.62 -7.35
CA LEU A 141 -8.35 -7.29 -7.77
C LEU A 141 -8.69 -8.39 -8.77
N THR A 142 -8.96 -7.97 -10.01
CA THR A 142 -9.41 -8.83 -11.09
C THR A 142 -8.66 -8.50 -12.39
N ARG A 143 -8.62 -9.47 -13.30
CA ARG A 143 -8.17 -9.30 -14.69
C ARG A 143 -9.31 -8.99 -15.65
N GLU A 144 -10.55 -9.04 -15.17
CA GLU A 144 -11.76 -8.80 -15.98
C GLU A 144 -12.03 -7.30 -16.24
N ASN A 145 -11.37 -6.39 -15.51
CA ASN A 145 -11.46 -4.95 -15.77
C ASN A 145 -10.44 -4.52 -16.84
N LYS A 146 -10.55 -3.26 -17.28
CA LYS A 146 -9.72 -2.74 -18.38
C LYS A 146 -8.23 -2.87 -18.04
N GLN A 147 -7.52 -3.72 -18.79
CA GLN A 147 -6.09 -3.95 -18.59
C GLN A 147 -5.26 -2.79 -19.11
N GLU A 148 -5.69 -2.14 -20.18
CA GLU A 148 -5.02 -0.99 -20.77
C GLU A 148 -5.86 0.26 -20.58
N LEU A 149 -5.24 1.28 -20.01
CA LEU A 149 -5.84 2.61 -19.89
C LEU A 149 -4.82 3.62 -20.41
N THR A 150 -5.25 4.55 -21.25
CA THR A 150 -4.38 5.66 -21.65
C THR A 150 -4.69 6.92 -20.84
N LEU A 151 -3.72 7.83 -20.74
CA LEU A 151 -3.96 9.15 -20.15
C LEU A 151 -5.07 9.92 -20.88
N GLY A 152 -5.12 9.81 -22.22
CA GLY A 152 -6.18 10.41 -23.03
C GLY A 152 -7.57 9.83 -22.71
N GLU A 153 -7.70 8.51 -22.59
CA GLU A 153 -8.97 7.87 -22.20
C GLU A 153 -9.44 8.26 -20.80
N MET A 154 -8.49 8.37 -19.85
CA MET A 154 -8.78 8.85 -18.50
C MET A 154 -9.26 10.31 -18.52
N LEU A 155 -8.62 11.16 -19.33
CA LEU A 155 -9.00 12.56 -19.47
C LEU A 155 -10.37 12.74 -20.13
N GLU A 156 -10.69 11.95 -21.16
CA GLU A 156 -12.01 11.92 -21.78
C GLU A 156 -13.10 11.46 -20.80
N THR A 157 -12.78 10.47 -19.97
CA THR A 157 -13.68 10.04 -18.89
C THR A 157 -13.93 11.19 -17.90
N ALA A 158 -12.87 11.92 -17.52
CA ALA A 158 -12.98 13.07 -16.64
C ALA A 158 -13.89 14.17 -17.22
N ARG A 159 -13.71 14.50 -18.51
CA ARG A 159 -14.52 15.47 -19.26
C ARG A 159 -15.99 15.06 -19.30
N SER A 160 -16.24 13.79 -19.63
CA SER A 160 -17.58 13.23 -19.68
C SER A 160 -18.29 13.32 -18.33
N LEU A 161 -17.61 12.94 -17.24
CA LEU A 161 -18.15 13.02 -15.89
C LEU A 161 -18.44 14.47 -15.47
N LYS A 162 -17.52 15.40 -15.76
CA LYS A 162 -17.74 16.83 -15.48
C LYS A 162 -18.96 17.37 -16.21
N GLN A 163 -19.13 17.01 -17.47
CA GLN A 163 -20.26 17.44 -18.28
C GLN A 163 -21.59 16.82 -17.82
N GLN A 164 -21.58 15.54 -17.43
CA GLN A 164 -22.79 14.83 -16.99
C GLN A 164 -23.25 15.27 -15.60
N GLU A 165 -22.32 15.34 -14.65
CA GLU A 165 -22.63 15.56 -13.24
C GLU A 165 -22.59 17.03 -12.83
N GLN A 166 -22.05 17.91 -13.69
CA GLN A 166 -21.88 19.35 -13.40
C GLN A 166 -21.11 19.61 -12.09
N LYS A 167 -20.19 18.71 -11.76
CA LYS A 167 -19.34 18.74 -10.56
C LYS A 167 -17.87 18.89 -10.93
N PRO A 168 -17.05 19.49 -10.05
CA PRO A 168 -15.60 19.49 -10.22
C PRO A 168 -15.08 18.06 -10.32
N VAL A 169 -14.11 17.83 -11.21
CA VAL A 169 -13.43 16.53 -11.35
C VAL A 169 -11.97 16.70 -11.00
N LEU A 170 -11.51 15.91 -10.03
CA LEU A 170 -10.13 15.83 -9.60
C LEU A 170 -9.50 14.55 -10.14
N ILE A 171 -8.34 14.70 -10.77
CA ILE A 171 -7.53 13.60 -11.30
C ILE A 171 -6.35 13.40 -10.36
N ALA A 172 -6.31 12.27 -9.68
CA ALA A 172 -5.25 11.90 -8.73
C ALA A 172 -4.32 10.86 -9.35
N LEU A 173 -3.11 11.28 -9.72
CA LEU A 173 -2.12 10.41 -10.34
C LEU A 173 -1.11 9.91 -9.30
N GLY A 174 -0.84 8.61 -9.32
CA GLY A 174 0.26 8.01 -8.58
C GLY A 174 1.64 8.18 -9.26
N HIS A 175 1.72 8.95 -10.34
CA HIS A 175 2.87 8.93 -11.25
C HIS A 175 3.57 10.29 -11.28
N PHE A 176 4.56 10.48 -10.41
CA PHE A 176 5.33 11.73 -10.28
C PHE A 176 6.33 11.99 -11.41
N ASP A 177 6.47 11.02 -12.30
CA ASP A 177 7.40 11.02 -13.42
C ASP A 177 6.67 11.17 -14.76
N LEU A 178 5.38 11.51 -14.76
CA LEU A 178 4.56 11.61 -15.98
C LEU A 178 5.23 12.46 -17.07
N PHE A 179 5.83 13.60 -16.68
CA PHE A 179 6.51 14.53 -17.59
C PHE A 179 8.01 14.24 -17.79
N GLN A 180 8.57 13.29 -17.03
CA GLN A 180 10.00 12.96 -17.08
C GLN A 180 10.29 11.79 -18.01
N GLN A 181 9.28 10.98 -18.32
CA GLN A 181 9.41 9.83 -19.20
C GLN A 181 9.29 10.23 -20.69
N PRO A 182 10.17 9.72 -21.58
CA PRO A 182 10.08 9.98 -23.01
C PRO A 182 8.84 9.29 -23.61
N PRO A 183 7.88 10.03 -24.20
CA PRO A 183 6.73 9.42 -24.85
C PRO A 183 7.08 8.77 -26.20
N PRO A 184 6.37 7.71 -26.63
CA PRO A 184 5.31 7.02 -25.90
C PRO A 184 5.87 6.22 -24.73
N TYR A 185 5.22 6.32 -23.58
CA TYR A 185 5.63 5.58 -22.39
C TYR A 185 4.55 4.57 -21.98
N VAL A 186 5.00 3.41 -21.51
CA VAL A 186 4.14 2.34 -21.01
C VAL A 186 4.58 2.01 -19.59
N ARG A 187 3.69 2.25 -18.64
CA ARG A 187 3.88 1.86 -17.25
C ARG A 187 3.16 0.55 -16.97
N GLY A 188 3.89 -0.42 -16.43
CA GLY A 188 3.31 -1.63 -15.87
C GLY A 188 2.77 -1.38 -14.47
N GLU A 189 1.54 -1.81 -14.25
CA GLU A 189 0.85 -1.77 -12.97
C GLU A 189 0.53 -3.19 -12.50
N SER A 190 0.15 -3.31 -11.22
CA SER A 190 -0.20 -4.60 -10.61
C SER A 190 -1.24 -5.36 -11.44
N TYR A 191 -1.18 -6.69 -11.39
CA TYR A 191 -2.10 -7.61 -12.10
C TYR A 191 -1.99 -7.61 -13.64
N GLY A 192 -0.88 -7.10 -14.20
CA GLY A 192 -0.66 -7.07 -15.66
C GLY A 192 -1.34 -5.88 -16.34
N LYS A 193 -1.82 -4.92 -15.55
CA LYS A 193 -2.39 -3.67 -16.03
C LYS A 193 -1.30 -2.79 -16.63
N ARG A 194 -1.68 -1.96 -17.59
CA ARG A 194 -0.81 -1.00 -18.27
C ARG A 194 -1.47 0.37 -18.27
N PHE A 195 -0.68 1.39 -17.99
CA PHE A 195 -1.05 2.79 -18.16
C PHE A 195 -0.11 3.43 -19.18
N THR A 196 -0.64 4.06 -20.21
CA THR A 196 0.16 4.57 -21.33
C THR A 196 -0.16 6.02 -21.66
N TRP A 197 0.81 6.72 -22.22
CA TRP A 197 0.60 8.07 -22.72
C TRP A 197 1.55 8.40 -23.87
N THR A 198 1.03 9.17 -24.81
CA THR A 198 1.75 9.77 -25.92
C THR A 198 2.11 11.23 -25.61
N LYS A 199 2.89 11.86 -26.49
CA LYS A 199 3.18 13.29 -26.38
C LYS A 199 1.89 14.13 -26.46
N GLN A 200 0.97 13.75 -27.34
CA GLN A 200 -0.30 14.44 -27.52
C GLN A 200 -1.18 14.34 -26.27
N ASP A 201 -1.21 13.17 -25.61
CA ASP A 201 -1.96 13.01 -24.35
C ASP A 201 -1.43 13.94 -23.25
N LEU A 202 -0.10 14.10 -23.15
CA LEU A 202 0.51 15.00 -22.17
C LEU A 202 0.22 16.47 -22.47
N GLU A 203 0.32 16.87 -23.74
CA GLU A 203 0.00 18.24 -24.16
C GLU A 203 -1.47 18.57 -23.86
N ASP A 204 -2.40 17.65 -24.16
CA ASP A 204 -3.83 17.81 -23.88
C ASP A 204 -4.13 17.83 -22.37
N PHE A 205 -3.49 16.93 -21.60
CA PHE A 205 -3.61 16.90 -20.15
C PHE A 205 -3.15 18.21 -19.50
N CYS A 206 -1.99 18.73 -19.91
CA CYS A 206 -1.47 20.02 -19.44
C CYS A 206 -2.38 21.19 -19.81
N ALA A 207 -2.94 21.19 -21.02
CA ALA A 207 -3.85 22.24 -21.48
C ALA A 207 -5.19 22.22 -20.73
N SER A 208 -5.62 21.03 -20.29
CA SER A 208 -6.96 20.81 -19.72
C SER A 208 -6.99 20.77 -18.20
N THR A 209 -5.84 20.75 -17.54
CA THR A 209 -5.78 20.58 -16.09
C THR A 209 -4.92 21.64 -15.39
N VAL A 210 -5.10 21.77 -14.08
CA VAL A 210 -4.26 22.59 -13.20
C VAL A 210 -3.86 21.73 -12.01
N LYS A 211 -2.55 21.63 -11.71
CA LYS A 211 -2.08 20.96 -10.50
C LYS A 211 -2.55 21.74 -9.27
N LEU A 212 -3.27 21.07 -8.37
CA LEU A 212 -3.77 21.66 -7.13
C LEU A 212 -2.86 21.35 -5.94
N ALA A 213 -2.46 20.09 -5.82
CA ALA A 213 -1.77 19.58 -4.64
C ALA A 213 -0.87 18.39 -4.97
N GLU A 214 0.02 18.10 -4.04
CA GLU A 214 0.98 17.03 -4.13
C GLU A 214 1.20 16.42 -2.74
N PHE A 215 1.08 15.09 -2.65
CA PHE A 215 1.19 14.33 -1.42
C PHE A 215 2.25 13.24 -1.60
N LYS A 216 3.44 13.48 -1.04
CA LYS A 216 4.66 12.67 -1.27
C LYS A 216 5.21 11.95 -0.03
N GLN A 217 4.69 12.27 1.17
CA GLN A 217 5.35 11.92 2.43
C GLN A 217 5.19 10.47 2.87
N ASP A 218 4.38 9.67 2.18
CA ASP A 218 4.24 8.27 2.57
C ASP A 218 5.49 7.40 2.29
N VAL A 219 5.73 6.51 3.25
CA VAL A 219 6.79 5.52 3.33
C VAL A 219 6.51 4.31 2.42
N GLU A 220 5.26 3.95 2.14
CA GLU A 220 4.90 2.64 1.57
C GLU A 220 4.22 2.66 0.18
N ASN A 221 4.31 3.77 -0.56
CA ASN A 221 3.90 3.97 -1.97
C ASN A 221 2.49 4.57 -2.20
N GLU A 222 1.86 5.12 -1.16
CA GLU A 222 0.63 5.92 -1.27
C GLU A 222 1.00 7.38 -1.55
N ARG A 223 1.15 7.76 -2.81
CA ARG A 223 1.51 9.15 -3.19
C ARG A 223 0.62 9.64 -4.33
N TYR A 224 0.26 10.92 -4.30
CA TYR A 224 -0.63 11.55 -5.29
C TYR A 224 -0.11 12.89 -5.80
N GLU A 225 -0.26 13.11 -7.11
CA GLU A 225 -0.36 14.42 -7.72
C GLU A 225 -1.82 14.66 -8.11
N VAL A 226 -2.42 15.72 -7.57
CA VAL A 226 -3.84 16.01 -7.75
C VAL A 226 -4.01 17.18 -8.69
N TYR A 227 -4.80 16.97 -9.75
CA TYR A 227 -5.08 17.94 -10.80
C TYR A 227 -6.58 18.23 -10.87
N LEU A 228 -6.93 19.49 -11.05
CA LEU A 228 -8.29 19.92 -11.35
C LEU A 228 -8.50 19.95 -12.86
N LEU A 229 -9.59 19.35 -13.33
CA LEU A 229 -10.05 19.54 -14.71
C LEU A 229 -10.68 20.92 -14.90
N ARG A 230 -10.16 21.69 -15.87
CA ARG A 230 -10.64 23.04 -16.24
C ARG A 230 -12.05 23.06 -16.78
#